data_AF-M5C760-F1
#
_entry.id   AF-M5C760-F1
#
_cell.length_a   1.000
_cell.length_b   1.000
_cell.length_c   1.000
_cell.angle_alpha   90.00
_cell.angle_beta   90.00
_cell.angle_gamma   90.00
#
_symmetry.space_group_name_H-M   'P 1'
#
loop_
_entity.id
_entity.type
_entity.pdbx_description
1 polymer ?
#
loop_
_entity_poly.entity_id
_entity_poly.type
_entity_poly.pdbx_seq_one_letter_code
_entity_poly.pdbx_strand_id
1 'polypeptide(L)'
;MAPSGFQSKVDMTFIGTATAIISVDGINFITDPVFDQVGTTYDMEVVTLESVLPPALGLHELPPIDVVLLSHEDHPDNLDTSGRTLLNGRPVITTPDGAKNLKPRPAVHAINPWQTLPLKIGGKAFSITGTPCVHVPGGETTGFILHAESFGTSLEGLPNAIYFSGDTIYIEELAQMRKKFHIVLAVINLGGATAPTPDGPVPITLDGKSAVKLVQDIGAEVVVPIHYDSWKHFNEPSTESSKIFVEAGLKDKVIWLEPGVVKNIL
;
A
#
# COMPACT_ATOMS: atom_id res chain seq x y z
N MET A 1 -16.07 14.74 -6.96
CA MET A 1 -16.79 15.26 -5.78
C MET A 1 -16.23 14.52 -4.58
N ALA A 2 -15.93 15.19 -3.47
CA ALA A 2 -15.43 14.49 -2.27
C ALA A 2 -16.46 13.44 -1.82
N PRO A 3 -16.02 12.23 -1.38
CA PRO A 3 -16.89 11.18 -0.87
C PRO A 3 -17.87 11.73 0.17
N SER A 4 -19.15 11.39 0.03
CA SER A 4 -20.18 11.90 0.93
C SER A 4 -19.89 11.44 2.36
N GLY A 5 -19.57 12.37 3.27
CA GLY A 5 -19.41 12.10 4.70
C GLY A 5 -17.98 11.96 5.20
N PHE A 6 -16.96 12.01 4.32
CA PHE A 6 -15.56 12.07 4.76
C PHE A 6 -15.18 13.48 5.21
N GLN A 7 -14.56 13.62 6.38
CA GLN A 7 -14.34 14.91 7.05
C GLN A 7 -12.87 15.28 7.26
N SER A 8 -11.94 14.39 6.91
CA SER A 8 -10.51 14.62 7.02
C SER A 8 -9.93 15.08 5.68
N LYS A 9 -8.81 15.79 5.73
CA LYS A 9 -8.01 16.10 4.55
C LYS A 9 -7.01 14.97 4.32
N VAL A 10 -6.91 14.47 3.08
CA VAL A 10 -5.88 13.50 2.70
C VAL A 10 -5.04 14.07 1.57
N ASP A 11 -3.74 14.24 1.82
CA ASP A 11 -2.75 14.52 0.80
C ASP A 11 -1.88 13.27 0.58
N MET A 12 -1.50 13.00 -0.67
CA MET A 12 -0.60 11.91 -1.00
C MET A 12 0.61 12.40 -1.79
N THR A 13 1.75 11.77 -1.54
CA THR A 13 2.98 11.92 -2.34
C THR A 13 3.46 10.54 -2.75
N PHE A 14 3.42 10.24 -4.03
CA PHE A 14 3.96 8.99 -4.56
C PHE A 14 5.47 9.11 -4.71
N ILE A 15 6.24 8.21 -4.11
CA ILE A 15 7.71 8.26 -4.17
C ILE A 15 8.22 7.30 -5.25
N GLY A 16 7.66 6.10 -5.35
CA GLY A 16 8.02 5.08 -6.34
C GLY A 16 7.67 3.69 -5.81
N THR A 17 7.57 2.68 -6.67
CA THR A 17 7.20 1.30 -6.28
C THR A 17 5.98 1.26 -5.33
N ALA A 18 5.98 0.53 -4.22
CA ALA A 18 4.96 0.62 -3.16
C ALA A 18 5.14 1.78 -2.15
N THR A 19 6.13 2.66 -2.34
CA THR A 19 6.41 3.77 -1.42
C THR A 19 5.56 5.00 -1.72
N ALA A 20 4.70 5.36 -0.78
CA ALA A 20 3.93 6.60 -0.80
C ALA A 20 3.75 7.17 0.61
N ILE A 21 3.67 8.49 0.71
CA ILE A 21 3.24 9.18 1.92
C ILE A 21 1.74 9.42 1.83
N ILE A 22 1.00 8.99 2.85
CA ILE A 22 -0.41 9.29 3.06
C ILE A 22 -0.49 10.24 4.26
N SER A 23 -0.70 11.53 4.00
CA SER A 23 -0.84 12.54 5.04
C SER A 23 -2.32 12.71 5.38
N VAL A 24 -2.70 12.36 6.61
CA VAL A 24 -4.08 12.46 7.08
C VAL A 24 -4.16 13.49 8.19
N ASP A 25 -4.78 14.63 7.90
CA ASP A 25 -4.85 15.80 8.78
C ASP A 25 -3.46 16.15 9.41
N GLY A 26 -2.38 16.03 8.63
CA GLY A 26 -1.02 16.34 9.09
C GLY A 26 -0.29 15.22 9.83
N ILE A 27 -0.87 14.01 9.93
CA ILE A 27 -0.14 12.80 10.35
C ILE A 27 0.34 12.06 9.11
N ASN A 28 1.65 11.83 9.02
CA ASN A 28 2.27 11.25 7.84
C ASN A 28 2.54 9.75 8.04
N PHE A 29 1.74 8.94 7.36
CA PHE A 29 1.98 7.51 7.19
C PHE A 29 2.84 7.31 5.95
N ILE A 30 3.83 6.42 6.01
CA ILE A 30 4.57 5.97 4.81
C ILE A 30 4.33 4.48 4.59
N THR A 31 4.09 4.09 3.34
CA THR A 31 3.99 2.69 2.91
C THR A 31 5.35 2.19 2.43
N ASP A 32 5.67 0.92 2.72
CA ASP A 32 6.71 0.11 2.04
C ASP A 32 7.93 0.92 1.54
N PRO A 33 8.80 1.40 2.44
CA PRO A 33 9.84 2.38 2.12
C PRO A 33 10.99 1.79 1.29
N VAL A 34 11.20 2.32 0.09
CA VAL A 34 12.26 1.97 -0.86
C VAL A 34 12.95 3.25 -1.34
N PHE A 35 14.27 3.35 -1.12
CA PHE A 35 15.08 4.56 -1.32
C PHE A 35 16.49 4.32 -1.87
N ASP A 36 16.88 3.07 -2.15
CA ASP A 36 18.13 2.71 -2.79
C ASP A 36 18.17 3.26 -4.23
N GLN A 37 19.38 3.39 -4.77
CA GLN A 37 19.59 4.00 -6.09
C GLN A 37 18.98 3.14 -7.21
N VAL A 38 18.56 3.79 -8.30
CA VAL A 38 18.13 3.08 -9.52
C VAL A 38 19.24 2.17 -10.05
N GLY A 39 18.87 1.00 -10.56
CA GLY A 39 19.81 -0.01 -11.04
C GLY A 39 20.43 -0.85 -9.93
N THR A 40 20.01 -0.68 -8.67
CA THR A 40 20.40 -1.59 -7.59
C THR A 40 19.76 -2.96 -7.83
N THR A 41 20.58 -4.01 -7.74
CA THR A 41 20.16 -5.40 -7.92
C THR A 41 20.18 -6.16 -6.61
N TYR A 42 19.17 -6.98 -6.37
CA TYR A 42 19.09 -7.88 -5.21
C TYR A 42 18.97 -9.32 -5.70
N ASP A 43 19.88 -10.17 -5.23
CA ASP A 43 19.83 -11.60 -5.48
C ASP A 43 18.91 -12.26 -4.46
N MET A 44 17.75 -12.74 -4.92
CA MET A 44 16.75 -13.45 -4.12
C MET A 44 16.85 -14.97 -4.31
N GLU A 45 18.05 -15.47 -4.65
CA GLU A 45 18.40 -16.88 -4.93
C GLU A 45 17.77 -17.45 -6.21
N VAL A 46 16.47 -17.25 -6.40
CA VAL A 46 15.68 -17.75 -7.54
C VAL A 46 15.52 -16.69 -8.62
N VAL A 47 15.53 -15.41 -8.23
CA VAL A 47 15.34 -14.27 -9.13
C VAL A 47 16.25 -13.12 -8.71
N THR A 48 16.71 -12.34 -9.68
CA THR A 48 17.36 -11.05 -9.41
C THR A 48 16.33 -9.94 -9.60
N LEU A 49 16.09 -9.16 -8.56
CA LEU A 49 15.25 -7.97 -8.63
C LEU A 49 16.12 -6.76 -8.95
N GLU A 50 15.68 -5.92 -9.88
CA GLU A 50 16.41 -4.71 -10.30
C GLU A 50 15.44 -3.54 -10.47
N SER A 51 15.74 -2.44 -9.80
CA SER A 51 15.00 -1.19 -9.94
C SER A 51 15.35 -0.48 -11.25
N VAL A 52 14.35 0.06 -11.94
CA VAL A 52 14.52 0.75 -13.24
C VAL A 52 14.16 2.23 -13.20
N LEU A 53 13.53 2.69 -12.12
CA LEU A 53 13.27 4.10 -11.84
C LEU A 53 13.81 4.47 -10.45
N PRO A 54 14.36 5.68 -10.26
CA PRO A 54 14.78 6.15 -8.95
C PRO A 54 13.58 6.53 -8.08
N PRO A 55 13.71 6.51 -6.74
CA PRO A 55 12.74 7.15 -5.86
C PRO A 55 12.67 8.65 -6.19
N ALA A 56 11.46 9.20 -6.26
CA ALA A 56 11.24 10.59 -6.61
C ALA A 56 11.68 11.58 -5.52
N LEU A 57 11.83 11.10 -4.28
CA LEU A 57 12.37 11.83 -3.14
C LEU A 57 13.36 10.94 -2.41
N GLY A 58 14.48 11.51 -1.98
CA GLY A 58 15.42 10.86 -1.07
C GLY A 58 14.95 10.94 0.39
N LEU A 59 15.54 10.09 1.25
CA LEU A 59 15.22 10.06 2.70
C LEU A 59 15.33 11.43 3.39
N HIS A 60 16.23 12.29 2.92
CA HIS A 60 16.50 13.62 3.49
C HIS A 60 15.48 14.69 3.05
N GLU A 61 14.67 14.39 2.04
CA GLU A 61 13.64 15.28 1.50
C GLU A 61 12.26 14.97 2.09
N LEU A 62 12.13 13.86 2.82
CA LEU A 62 10.87 13.45 3.41
C LEU A 62 10.41 14.45 4.49
N PRO A 63 9.09 14.75 4.57
CA PRO A 63 8.55 15.37 5.77
C PRO A 63 8.72 14.43 6.98
N PRO A 64 8.48 14.92 8.21
CA PRO A 64 8.43 14.04 9.37
C PRO A 64 7.48 12.86 9.13
N ILE A 65 8.00 11.64 9.22
CA ILE A 65 7.21 10.40 9.10
C ILE A 65 6.85 9.93 10.50
N ASP A 66 5.56 9.78 10.76
CA ASP A 66 5.03 9.41 12.06
C ASP A 66 4.83 7.91 12.23
N VAL A 67 4.47 7.20 11.16
CA VAL A 67 4.08 5.77 11.18
C VAL A 67 4.51 5.10 9.87
N VAL A 68 5.04 3.88 9.96
CA VAL A 68 5.31 3.03 8.79
C VAL A 68 4.26 1.93 8.71
N LEU A 69 3.58 1.85 7.57
CA LEU A 69 2.74 0.72 7.17
C LEU A 69 3.58 -0.16 6.26
N LEU A 70 4.08 -1.27 6.78
CA LEU A 70 4.99 -2.16 6.08
C LEU A 70 4.26 -3.46 5.77
N SER A 71 3.90 -3.67 4.51
CA SER A 71 3.13 -4.83 4.07
C SER A 71 3.88 -6.14 4.32
N HIS A 72 5.18 -6.15 4.06
CA HIS A 72 6.12 -7.22 4.34
C HIS A 72 7.55 -6.68 4.26
N GLU A 73 8.49 -7.33 4.96
CA GLU A 73 9.85 -6.85 5.14
C GLU A 73 10.89 -7.60 4.31
N ASP A 74 10.55 -8.71 3.68
CA ASP A 74 11.49 -9.63 3.04
C ASP A 74 11.75 -9.32 1.56
N HIS A 75 10.96 -8.45 0.93
CA HIS A 75 11.13 -8.05 -0.47
C HIS A 75 11.74 -6.65 -0.65
N PRO A 76 12.86 -6.51 -1.40
CA PRO A 76 13.53 -5.24 -1.66
C PRO A 76 12.68 -4.17 -2.35
N ASP A 77 11.68 -4.55 -3.16
CA ASP A 77 10.75 -3.63 -3.80
C ASP A 77 9.65 -3.09 -2.88
N ASN A 78 9.63 -3.53 -1.62
CA ASN A 78 8.78 -3.02 -0.55
C ASN A 78 9.59 -2.54 0.68
N LEU A 79 10.81 -3.05 0.88
CA LEU A 79 11.72 -2.61 1.96
C LEU A 79 13.19 -2.89 1.63
N ASP A 80 13.85 -1.89 1.07
CA ASP A 80 15.27 -1.97 0.72
C ASP A 80 16.22 -1.54 1.85
N THR A 81 17.53 -1.48 1.54
CA THR A 81 18.55 -1.20 2.54
C THR A 81 18.38 0.19 3.14
N SER A 82 18.18 1.22 2.30
CA SER A 82 17.98 2.60 2.73
C SER A 82 16.66 2.77 3.48
N GLY A 83 15.56 2.19 2.99
CA GLY A 83 14.24 2.23 3.60
C GLY A 83 14.20 1.60 4.99
N ARG A 84 14.97 0.52 5.23
CA ARG A 84 15.13 -0.07 6.57
C ARG A 84 15.68 0.89 7.62
N THR A 85 16.40 1.93 7.21
CA THR A 85 16.90 2.95 8.13
C THR A 85 15.79 3.87 8.63
N LEU A 86 14.73 4.07 7.84
CA LEU A 86 13.56 4.88 8.20
C LEU A 86 12.74 4.24 9.34
N LEU A 87 12.81 2.92 9.50
CA LEU A 87 12.10 2.21 10.57
C LEU A 87 12.57 2.60 11.98
N ASN A 88 13.79 3.15 12.10
CA ASN A 88 14.38 3.45 13.40
C ASN A 88 13.67 4.63 14.08
N GLY A 89 13.21 4.40 15.32
CA GLY A 89 12.55 5.42 16.14
C GLY A 89 11.09 5.70 15.77
N ARG A 90 10.47 4.87 14.93
CA ARG A 90 9.09 5.03 14.46
C ARG A 90 8.25 3.78 14.76
N PRO A 91 6.95 3.93 15.07
CA PRO A 91 6.00 2.83 15.00
C PRO A 91 6.00 2.21 13.59
N VAL A 92 6.20 0.91 13.52
CA VAL A 92 6.07 0.10 12.30
C VAL A 92 4.99 -0.92 12.55
N ILE A 93 4.03 -1.02 11.64
CA ILE A 93 2.99 -2.05 11.68
C ILE A 93 3.22 -2.96 10.48
N THR A 94 3.33 -4.26 10.74
CA THR A 94 3.73 -5.27 9.76
C THR A 94 3.20 -6.64 10.16
N THR A 95 3.42 -7.65 9.32
CA THR A 95 3.10 -9.05 9.60
C THR A 95 3.77 -9.59 10.87
N PRO A 96 3.23 -10.66 11.49
CA PRO A 96 3.88 -11.38 12.58
C PRO A 96 5.33 -11.79 12.28
N ASP A 97 5.59 -12.34 11.08
CA ASP A 97 6.95 -12.69 10.67
C ASP A 97 7.83 -11.45 10.51
N GLY A 98 7.32 -10.36 9.94
CA GLY A 98 8.08 -9.11 9.87
C GLY A 98 8.42 -8.50 11.21
N ALA A 99 7.49 -8.54 12.17
CA ALA A 99 7.75 -8.08 13.52
C ALA A 99 8.82 -8.93 14.23
N LYS A 100 8.90 -10.22 13.91
CA LYS A 100 9.95 -11.11 14.40
C LYS A 100 11.30 -10.81 13.73
N ASN A 101 11.32 -10.64 12.41
CA ASN A 101 12.55 -10.46 11.62
C ASN A 101 13.17 -9.06 11.77
N LEU A 102 12.38 -8.04 12.13
CA LEU A 102 12.86 -6.67 12.35
C LEU A 102 13.36 -6.37 13.76
N LYS A 103 13.39 -7.38 14.66
CA LYS A 103 13.98 -7.26 16.00
C LYS A 103 15.46 -6.82 15.91
N PRO A 104 15.97 -6.04 16.89
CA PRO A 104 15.35 -5.71 18.17
C PRO A 104 14.58 -4.38 18.18
N ARG A 105 14.11 -3.86 17.04
CA ARG A 105 13.40 -2.56 16.99
C ARG A 105 12.19 -2.56 17.95
N PRO A 106 12.13 -1.66 18.95
CA PRO A 106 11.16 -1.76 20.04
C PRO A 106 9.74 -1.32 19.65
N ALA A 107 9.58 -0.61 18.55
CA ALA A 107 8.31 -0.04 18.09
C ALA A 107 7.77 -0.75 16.83
N VAL A 108 8.07 -2.04 16.66
CA VAL A 108 7.52 -2.86 15.58
C VAL A 108 6.38 -3.72 16.13
N HIS A 109 5.21 -3.61 15.51
CA HIS A 109 3.97 -4.21 15.95
C HIS A 109 3.45 -5.19 14.89
N ALA A 110 3.28 -6.45 15.29
CA ALA A 110 2.64 -7.46 14.47
C ALA A 110 1.12 -7.20 14.35
N ILE A 111 0.57 -7.37 13.16
CA ILE A 111 -0.86 -7.33 12.90
C ILE A 111 -1.29 -8.56 12.11
N ASN A 112 -2.29 -9.29 12.62
CA ASN A 112 -2.90 -10.41 11.91
C ASN A 112 -4.03 -9.93 11.00
N PRO A 113 -4.43 -10.71 9.98
CA PRO A 113 -5.63 -10.44 9.20
C PRO A 113 -6.85 -10.21 10.10
N TRP A 114 -7.58 -9.13 9.85
CA TRP A 114 -8.74 -8.65 10.60
C TRP A 114 -8.50 -8.26 12.06
N GLN A 115 -7.26 -8.31 12.54
CA GLN A 115 -6.90 -7.71 13.83
C GLN A 115 -6.86 -6.19 13.67
N THR A 116 -7.46 -5.48 14.62
CA THR A 116 -7.37 -4.02 14.72
C THR A 116 -6.44 -3.62 15.85
N LEU A 117 -5.48 -2.74 15.55
CA LEU A 117 -4.59 -2.11 16.53
C LEU A 117 -4.98 -0.64 16.72
N PRO A 118 -5.16 -0.17 17.96
CA PRO A 118 -5.31 1.25 18.23
C PRO A 118 -3.96 1.96 18.13
N LEU A 119 -3.95 3.15 17.55
CA LEU A 119 -2.76 3.98 17.39
C LEU A 119 -3.07 5.42 17.78
N LYS A 120 -2.25 6.01 18.66
CA LYS A 120 -2.39 7.42 19.07
C LYS A 120 -1.15 8.21 18.70
N ILE A 121 -1.27 9.12 17.74
CA ILE A 121 -0.15 9.88 17.16
C ILE A 121 -0.58 11.33 17.02
N GLY A 122 0.28 12.27 17.42
CA GLY A 122 -0.01 13.71 17.34
C GLY A 122 -1.30 14.13 18.05
N GLY A 123 -1.71 13.41 19.10
CA GLY A 123 -2.97 13.65 19.83
C GLY A 123 -4.22 13.07 19.16
N LYS A 124 -4.10 12.46 17.97
CA LYS A 124 -5.21 11.86 17.22
C LYS A 124 -5.24 10.34 17.42
N ALA A 125 -6.44 9.78 17.41
CA ALA A 125 -6.67 8.35 17.54
C ALA A 125 -7.01 7.75 16.16
N PHE A 126 -6.28 6.72 15.79
CA PHE A 126 -6.50 5.91 14.61
C PHE A 126 -6.67 4.46 15.02
N SER A 127 -7.32 3.70 14.17
CA SER A 127 -7.40 2.25 14.22
C SER A 127 -6.90 1.69 12.91
N ILE A 128 -5.99 0.73 13.00
CA ILE A 128 -5.37 0.09 11.84
C ILE A 128 -5.76 -1.37 11.88
N THR A 129 -6.41 -1.84 10.82
CA THR A 129 -6.84 -3.24 10.68
C THR A 129 -6.02 -3.92 9.60
N GLY A 130 -5.40 -5.06 9.91
CA GLY A 130 -4.68 -5.85 8.90
C GLY A 130 -5.66 -6.52 7.94
N THR A 131 -5.31 -6.65 6.67
CA THR A 131 -6.08 -7.43 5.69
C THR A 131 -5.35 -8.69 5.29
N PRO A 132 -6.08 -9.77 4.95
CA PRO A 132 -5.46 -10.96 4.39
C PRO A 132 -4.83 -10.63 3.03
N CYS A 133 -3.62 -11.14 2.79
CA CYS A 133 -2.95 -11.07 1.51
C CYS A 133 -2.45 -12.46 1.12
N VAL A 134 -2.32 -12.70 -0.19
CA VAL A 134 -1.69 -13.90 -0.73
C VAL A 134 -0.58 -13.47 -1.68
N HIS A 135 0.66 -13.79 -1.29
CA HIS A 135 1.88 -13.45 -2.01
C HIS A 135 2.84 -14.64 -1.98
N VAL A 136 2.61 -15.60 -2.88
CA VAL A 136 3.30 -16.91 -2.87
C VAL A 136 3.98 -17.19 -4.21
N PRO A 137 5.16 -17.83 -4.23
CA PRO A 137 5.95 -18.30 -3.08
C PRO A 137 6.65 -17.13 -2.36
N GLY A 138 6.56 -17.06 -1.03
CA GLY A 138 7.08 -15.92 -0.27
C GLY A 138 6.68 -15.94 1.22
N GLY A 139 7.13 -14.91 1.96
CA GLY A 139 6.80 -14.67 3.36
C GLY A 139 5.38 -14.16 3.59
N GLU A 140 5.06 -13.81 4.84
CA GLU A 140 3.77 -13.23 5.17
C GLU A 140 3.66 -11.80 4.63
N THR A 141 2.57 -11.50 3.93
CA THR A 141 2.19 -10.13 3.54
C THR A 141 0.87 -9.71 4.17
N THR A 142 0.69 -8.42 4.40
CA THR A 142 -0.59 -7.84 4.85
C THR A 142 -0.87 -6.50 4.16
N GLY A 143 -2.15 -6.18 4.01
CA GLY A 143 -2.61 -4.82 3.71
C GLY A 143 -3.18 -4.16 4.97
N PHE A 144 -3.59 -2.91 4.84
CA PHE A 144 -3.99 -2.09 5.98
C PHE A 144 -5.25 -1.30 5.68
N ILE A 145 -6.18 -1.32 6.62
CA ILE A 145 -7.34 -0.41 6.65
C ILE A 145 -7.10 0.58 7.79
N LEU A 146 -6.90 1.84 7.43
CA LEU A 146 -6.83 2.96 8.36
C LEU A 146 -8.22 3.58 8.51
N HIS A 147 -8.71 3.68 9.74
CA HIS A 147 -9.93 4.41 10.05
C HIS A 147 -9.79 5.20 11.35
N ALA A 148 -10.56 6.27 11.47
CA ALA A 148 -10.63 7.10 12.68
C ALA A 148 -12.06 7.64 12.84
N GLU A 149 -12.48 7.94 14.06
CA GLU A 149 -13.79 8.58 14.29
C GLU A 149 -13.91 9.91 13.52
N SER A 150 -12.80 10.65 13.38
CA SER A 150 -12.74 11.89 12.61
C SER A 150 -12.99 11.71 11.11
N PHE A 151 -12.92 10.48 10.57
CA PHE A 151 -13.23 10.24 9.16
C PHE A 151 -14.74 10.28 8.91
N GLY A 152 -15.56 10.16 9.96
CA GLY A 152 -17.02 10.06 9.84
C GLY A 152 -17.49 8.68 9.36
N THR A 153 -18.78 8.60 9.05
CA THR A 153 -19.42 7.37 8.56
C THR A 153 -20.13 7.64 7.23
N SER A 154 -20.30 6.60 6.42
CA SER A 154 -21.15 6.63 5.23
C SER A 154 -22.63 6.77 5.60
N LEU A 155 -23.49 6.96 4.61
CA LEU A 155 -24.95 7.02 4.79
C LEU A 155 -25.51 5.71 5.37
N GLU A 156 -24.87 4.59 5.07
CA GLU A 156 -25.18 3.25 5.56
C GLU A 156 -24.65 3.02 6.99
N GLY A 157 -23.99 4.01 7.60
CA GLY A 157 -23.45 3.94 8.95
C GLY A 157 -22.14 3.17 9.07
N LEU A 158 -21.48 2.86 7.95
CA LEU A 158 -20.16 2.22 7.97
C LEU A 158 -19.06 3.25 8.24
N PRO A 159 -18.02 2.93 9.02
CA PRO A 159 -16.87 3.81 9.21
C PRO A 159 -16.16 4.07 7.87
N ASN A 160 -15.89 5.34 7.59
CA ASN A 160 -15.05 5.70 6.45
C ASN A 160 -13.61 5.24 6.70
N ALA A 161 -12.97 4.70 5.66
CA ALA A 161 -11.63 4.15 5.78
C ALA A 161 -10.77 4.32 4.52
N ILE A 162 -9.47 4.35 4.74
CA ILE A 162 -8.43 4.32 3.70
C ILE A 162 -7.85 2.92 3.69
N TYR A 163 -7.80 2.28 2.54
CA TYR A 163 -7.22 0.95 2.34
C TYR A 163 -5.88 1.06 1.61
N PHE A 164 -4.85 0.38 2.11
CA PHE A 164 -3.59 0.12 1.41
C PHE A 164 -3.47 -1.39 1.21
N SER A 165 -3.30 -1.85 -0.03
CA SER A 165 -3.39 -3.28 -0.33
C SER A 165 -2.22 -4.13 0.17
N GLY A 166 -1.02 -3.55 0.23
CA GLY A 166 0.20 -4.34 0.18
C GLY A 166 0.26 -5.20 -1.09
N ASP A 167 1.25 -6.10 -1.14
CA ASP A 167 1.38 -7.06 -2.23
C ASP A 167 0.41 -8.23 -2.01
N THR A 168 -0.54 -8.39 -2.92
CA THR A 168 -1.49 -9.50 -2.89
C THR A 168 -2.05 -9.75 -4.27
N ILE A 169 -2.48 -10.97 -4.55
CA ILE A 169 -3.46 -11.24 -5.61
C ILE A 169 -4.88 -10.93 -5.14
N TYR A 170 -5.85 -10.93 -6.05
CA TYR A 170 -7.26 -10.89 -5.67
C TYR A 170 -7.66 -12.19 -4.97
N ILE A 171 -8.25 -12.05 -3.77
CA ILE A 171 -8.90 -13.13 -3.03
C ILE A 171 -10.31 -12.70 -2.63
N GLU A 172 -11.27 -13.62 -2.67
CA GLU A 172 -12.68 -13.30 -2.38
C GLU A 172 -12.91 -12.74 -0.97
N GLU A 173 -12.02 -13.08 -0.02
CA GLU A 173 -12.08 -12.59 1.34
C GLU A 173 -11.95 -11.06 1.43
N LEU A 174 -11.22 -10.42 0.51
CA LEU A 174 -11.09 -8.95 0.48
C LEU A 174 -12.44 -8.26 0.26
N ALA A 175 -13.39 -8.88 -0.44
CA ALA A 175 -14.74 -8.33 -0.62
C ALA A 175 -15.50 -8.16 0.72
N GLN A 176 -15.07 -8.84 1.79
CA GLN A 176 -15.65 -8.65 3.13
C GLN A 176 -15.40 -7.25 3.69
N MET A 177 -14.41 -6.50 3.18
CA MET A 177 -14.14 -5.12 3.60
C MET A 177 -15.39 -4.24 3.47
N ARG A 178 -16.16 -4.40 2.38
CA ARG A 178 -17.38 -3.63 2.11
C ARG A 178 -18.48 -3.82 3.16
N LYS A 179 -18.45 -4.92 3.92
CA LYS A 179 -19.42 -5.17 5.00
C LYS A 179 -19.03 -4.47 6.31
N LYS A 180 -17.77 -4.08 6.46
CA LYS A 180 -17.19 -3.55 7.70
C LYS A 180 -16.82 -2.07 7.58
N PHE A 181 -16.46 -1.62 6.38
CA PHE A 181 -15.94 -0.30 6.11
C PHE A 181 -16.51 0.28 4.82
N HIS A 182 -16.60 1.60 4.79
CA HIS A 182 -16.79 2.37 3.59
C HIS A 182 -15.42 2.85 3.08
N ILE A 183 -14.91 2.24 2.01
CA ILE A 183 -13.57 2.53 1.50
C ILE A 183 -13.60 3.81 0.65
N VAL A 184 -13.25 4.94 1.27
CA VAL A 184 -13.24 6.24 0.59
C VAL A 184 -12.03 6.40 -0.33
N LEU A 185 -10.91 5.76 0.02
CA LEU A 185 -9.67 5.75 -0.73
C LEU A 185 -9.04 4.36 -0.68
N ALA A 186 -8.69 3.81 -1.84
CA ALA A 186 -7.91 2.59 -1.97
C ALA A 186 -6.57 2.90 -2.66
N VAL A 187 -5.47 2.64 -1.96
CA VAL A 187 -4.09 2.68 -2.46
C VAL A 187 -3.70 1.24 -2.83
N ILE A 188 -3.48 0.99 -4.11
CA ILE A 188 -3.39 -0.38 -4.65
C ILE A 188 -2.02 -0.62 -5.28
N ASN A 189 -1.31 -1.66 -4.84
CA ASN A 189 -0.11 -2.15 -5.52
C ASN A 189 -0.52 -2.88 -6.81
N LEU A 190 0.00 -2.43 -7.96
CA LEU A 190 -0.46 -2.80 -9.30
C LEU A 190 0.67 -3.34 -10.20
N GLY A 191 1.56 -4.16 -9.65
CA GLY A 191 2.75 -4.59 -10.39
C GLY A 191 2.49 -5.62 -11.49
N GLY A 192 1.33 -6.29 -11.47
CA GLY A 192 1.09 -7.48 -12.31
C GLY A 192 2.21 -8.52 -12.20
N ALA A 193 2.94 -8.53 -11.09
CA ALA A 193 4.16 -9.30 -10.93
C ALA A 193 3.83 -10.79 -10.85
N THR A 194 4.76 -11.61 -11.33
CA THR A 194 4.67 -13.07 -11.28
C THR A 194 5.94 -13.65 -10.73
N ALA A 195 5.82 -14.70 -9.92
CA ALA A 195 6.95 -15.48 -9.45
C ALA A 195 7.12 -16.77 -10.28
N PRO A 196 8.35 -17.19 -10.58
CA PRO A 196 8.60 -18.47 -11.23
C PRO A 196 8.32 -19.63 -10.26
N THR A 197 7.61 -20.66 -10.73
CA THR A 197 7.40 -21.93 -9.99
C THR A 197 7.67 -23.12 -10.91
N PRO A 198 7.85 -24.35 -10.37
CA PRO A 198 8.02 -25.56 -11.19
C PRO A 198 6.89 -25.79 -12.21
N ASP A 199 5.67 -25.36 -11.89
CA ASP A 199 4.48 -25.54 -12.73
C ASP A 199 4.19 -24.33 -13.65
N GLY A 200 5.08 -23.33 -13.67
CA GLY A 200 4.96 -22.10 -14.45
C GLY A 200 4.87 -20.84 -13.59
N PRO A 201 4.90 -19.64 -14.19
CA PRO A 201 4.80 -18.39 -13.45
C PRO A 201 3.40 -18.23 -12.84
N VAL A 202 3.34 -17.82 -11.57
CA VAL A 202 2.09 -17.53 -10.86
C VAL A 202 2.01 -16.06 -10.49
N PRO A 203 0.83 -15.42 -10.54
CA PRO A 203 0.67 -14.04 -10.12
C PRO A 203 0.91 -13.90 -8.62
N ILE A 204 1.60 -12.83 -8.23
CA ILE A 204 1.92 -12.52 -6.83
C ILE A 204 1.40 -11.14 -6.40
N THR A 205 1.08 -10.28 -7.35
CA THR A 205 0.38 -9.00 -7.10
C THR A 205 -0.84 -8.84 -7.99
N LEU A 206 -1.65 -7.82 -7.74
CA LEU A 206 -2.75 -7.44 -8.62
C LEU A 206 -2.22 -6.96 -9.98
N ASP A 207 -2.94 -7.36 -11.01
CA ASP A 207 -2.93 -6.74 -12.35
C ASP A 207 -4.15 -5.80 -12.50
N GLY A 208 -4.28 -5.11 -13.63
CA GLY A 208 -5.35 -4.15 -13.88
C GLY A 208 -6.74 -4.77 -13.78
N LYS A 209 -6.92 -6.01 -14.28
CA LYS A 209 -8.23 -6.69 -14.28
C LYS A 209 -8.65 -7.09 -12.87
N SER A 210 -7.73 -7.69 -12.10
CA SER A 210 -7.97 -8.10 -10.72
C SER A 210 -8.10 -6.89 -9.79
N ALA A 211 -7.38 -5.80 -10.03
CA ALA A 211 -7.53 -4.54 -9.30
C ALA A 211 -8.89 -3.87 -9.58
N VAL A 212 -9.35 -3.85 -10.84
CA VAL A 212 -10.72 -3.39 -11.17
C VAL A 212 -11.76 -4.20 -10.41
N LYS A 213 -11.63 -5.53 -10.41
CA LYS A 213 -12.52 -6.41 -9.67
C LYS A 213 -12.52 -6.11 -8.18
N LEU A 214 -11.33 -5.98 -7.57
CA LEU A 214 -11.19 -5.63 -6.16
C LEU A 214 -11.90 -4.30 -5.84
N VAL A 215 -11.62 -3.25 -6.62
CA VAL A 215 -12.19 -1.91 -6.46
C VAL A 215 -13.72 -1.95 -6.50
N GLN A 216 -14.30 -2.70 -7.44
CA GLN A 216 -15.74 -2.87 -7.57
C GLN A 216 -16.35 -3.63 -6.37
N ASP A 217 -15.71 -4.73 -5.97
CA ASP A 217 -16.20 -5.59 -4.88
C ASP A 217 -16.13 -4.89 -3.52
N ILE A 218 -15.08 -4.12 -3.26
CA ILE A 218 -14.93 -3.36 -2.00
C ILE A 218 -15.69 -2.03 -2.03
N GLY A 219 -16.13 -1.61 -3.23
CA GLY A 219 -16.90 -0.38 -3.42
C GLY A 219 -16.07 0.90 -3.24
N ALA A 220 -14.77 0.88 -3.58
CA ALA A 220 -13.92 2.04 -3.36
C ALA A 220 -14.39 3.27 -4.16
N GLU A 221 -14.39 4.44 -3.51
CA GLU A 221 -14.78 5.70 -4.13
C GLU A 221 -13.64 6.32 -4.95
N VAL A 222 -12.46 6.41 -4.36
CA VAL A 222 -11.23 6.91 -5.00
C VAL A 222 -10.16 5.82 -4.98
N VAL A 223 -9.39 5.71 -6.06
CA VAL A 223 -8.32 4.73 -6.22
C VAL A 223 -7.03 5.44 -6.60
N VAL A 224 -5.94 5.15 -5.89
CA VAL A 224 -4.58 5.59 -6.22
C VAL A 224 -3.73 4.34 -6.47
N PRO A 225 -3.48 3.99 -7.73
CA PRO A 225 -2.51 2.94 -8.06
C PRO A 225 -1.10 3.36 -7.66
N ILE A 226 -0.31 2.40 -7.18
CA ILE A 226 1.14 2.47 -6.98
C ILE A 226 1.75 1.11 -7.40
N HIS A 227 3.04 0.88 -7.17
CA HIS A 227 3.75 -0.39 -7.45
C HIS A 227 3.66 -0.78 -8.92
N TYR A 228 4.04 0.15 -9.82
CA TYR A 228 4.12 -0.07 -11.25
C TYR A 228 5.37 0.62 -11.81
N ASP A 229 5.78 0.24 -13.02
CA ASP A 229 6.88 0.81 -13.84
C ASP A 229 8.29 0.85 -13.20
N SER A 230 8.43 0.59 -11.89
CA SER A 230 9.64 0.91 -11.12
C SER A 230 10.64 -0.25 -11.02
N TRP A 231 10.24 -1.48 -11.36
CA TRP A 231 11.07 -2.68 -11.28
C TRP A 231 10.90 -3.58 -12.51
N LYS A 232 11.95 -4.33 -12.87
CA LYS A 232 11.94 -5.19 -14.07
C LYS A 232 10.92 -6.33 -14.03
N HIS A 233 10.56 -6.82 -12.85
CA HIS A 233 9.62 -7.94 -12.69
C HIS A 233 8.14 -7.51 -12.71
N PHE A 234 7.86 -6.21 -12.78
CA PHE A 234 6.51 -5.72 -12.99
C PHE A 234 6.12 -5.94 -14.45
N ASN A 235 5.07 -6.73 -14.67
CA ASN A 235 4.69 -7.19 -16.01
C ASN A 235 3.60 -6.34 -16.65
N GLU A 236 2.95 -5.45 -15.91
CA GLU A 236 1.87 -4.60 -16.42
C GLU A 236 2.25 -3.12 -16.27
N PRO A 237 2.60 -2.43 -17.37
CA PRO A 237 2.90 -1.00 -17.32
C PRO A 237 1.66 -0.18 -16.94
N SER A 238 1.87 0.95 -16.26
CA SER A 238 0.77 1.85 -15.83
C SER A 238 -0.15 2.28 -16.98
N THR A 239 0.40 2.45 -18.18
CA THR A 239 -0.36 2.82 -19.38
C THR A 239 -1.35 1.74 -19.83
N GLU A 240 -1.08 0.46 -19.56
CA GLU A 240 -1.98 -0.65 -19.83
C GLU A 240 -3.05 -0.72 -18.76
N SER A 241 -2.69 -0.70 -17.48
CA SER A 241 -3.67 -0.72 -16.39
C SER A 241 -4.60 0.49 -16.46
N SER A 242 -4.09 1.68 -16.82
CA SER A 242 -4.92 2.86 -17.03
C SER A 242 -5.98 2.66 -18.11
N LYS A 243 -5.69 1.92 -19.18
CA LYS A 243 -6.71 1.59 -20.20
C LYS A 243 -7.75 0.64 -19.64
N ILE A 244 -7.32 -0.38 -18.88
CA ILE A 244 -8.21 -1.35 -18.24
C ILE A 244 -9.20 -0.65 -17.28
N PHE A 245 -8.72 0.29 -16.46
CA PHE A 245 -9.61 1.09 -15.59
C PHE A 245 -10.59 1.97 -16.38
N VAL A 246 -10.17 2.53 -17.51
CA VAL A 246 -11.05 3.32 -18.39
C VAL A 246 -12.12 2.44 -19.03
N GLU A 247 -11.74 1.29 -19.58
CA GLU A 247 -12.66 0.31 -20.18
C GLU A 247 -13.67 -0.23 -19.17
N ALA A 248 -13.27 -0.35 -17.91
CA ALA A 248 -14.15 -0.72 -16.79
C ALA A 248 -15.08 0.40 -16.31
N GLY A 249 -15.00 1.61 -16.90
CA GLY A 249 -15.80 2.76 -16.50
C GLY A 249 -15.38 3.40 -15.17
N LEU A 250 -14.14 3.17 -14.73
CA LEU A 250 -13.61 3.66 -13.45
C LEU A 250 -12.68 4.87 -13.60
N LYS A 251 -12.56 5.44 -14.81
CA LYS A 251 -11.68 6.58 -15.12
C LYS A 251 -11.76 7.70 -14.08
N ASP A 252 -12.97 8.11 -13.69
CA ASP A 252 -13.19 9.26 -12.80
C ASP A 252 -12.93 8.95 -11.32
N LYS A 253 -12.69 7.67 -10.98
CA LYS A 253 -12.30 7.22 -9.63
C LYS A 253 -10.79 7.12 -9.45
N VAL A 254 -10.04 6.99 -10.54
CA VAL A 254 -8.60 6.68 -10.49
C VAL A 254 -7.78 7.96 -10.57
N ILE A 255 -6.89 8.14 -9.60
CA ILE A 255 -5.95 9.25 -9.54
C ILE A 255 -4.54 8.69 -9.69
N TRP A 256 -3.97 8.84 -10.89
CA TRP A 256 -2.54 8.64 -11.11
C TRP A 256 -1.77 9.85 -10.55
N LEU A 257 -0.76 9.59 -9.73
CA LEU A 257 0.05 10.62 -9.08
C LEU A 257 1.31 10.91 -9.90
N GLU A 258 1.69 12.19 -9.93
CA GLU A 258 3.01 12.58 -10.39
C GLU A 258 4.02 12.27 -9.26
N PRO A 259 5.08 11.47 -9.51
CA PRO A 259 6.05 11.14 -8.47
C PRO A 259 6.71 12.38 -7.87
N GLY A 260 6.85 12.40 -6.54
CA GLY A 260 7.46 13.49 -5.76
C GLY A 260 6.58 14.72 -5.55
N VAL A 261 5.39 14.77 -6.16
CA VAL A 261 4.48 15.91 -6.05
C VAL A 261 3.38 15.64 -5.04
N VAL A 262 3.21 16.56 -4.08
CA VAL A 262 2.11 16.52 -3.11
C VAL A 262 0.79 16.81 -3.84
N LYS A 263 -0.18 15.91 -3.72
CA LYS A 263 -1.53 16.07 -4.28
C LYS A 263 -2.59 15.88 -3.21
N ASN A 264 -3.55 16.81 -3.15
CA ASN A 264 -4.76 16.61 -2.35
C ASN A 264 -5.68 15.58 -3.03
N ILE A 265 -6.08 14.58 -2.27
CA ILE A 265 -6.89 13.43 -2.73
C ILE A 265 -8.32 13.54 -2.20
N LEU A 266 -8.47 13.80 -0.91
CA LEU A 266 -9.74 13.94 -0.19
C LEU A 266 -9.77 15.24 0.61
#